data_AF-A0A1Y1UQ52-F1
#
_entry.id   AF-A0A1Y1UQ52-F1
#
_cell.length_a   1.000
_cell.length_b   1.000
_cell.length_c   1.000
_cell.angle_alpha   90.00
_cell.angle_beta   90.00
_cell.angle_gamma   90.00
#
_symmetry.space_group_name_H-M   'P 1'
#
loop_
_entity.id
_entity.type
_entity.pdbx_description
1 polymer ?
#
loop_
_entity_poly.entity_id
_entity_poly.type
_entity_poly.pdbx_seq_one_letter_code
_entity_poly.pdbx_strand_id
1 'polypeptide(L)'
;MRPNHEADRLPGPSSLPSRIGGPSRAPPPGYLLPSPLESITNLLPSFGSPKSSSASSTPTNSSSWPFASGSKDPSKPSKIDELLQNPAAVGLLSAVAALGIAGGGWYGYRVLWKRVRNVNDVTGPMLEKQRWIKGVVTSVGDGDNFRVFHTPGPFYRWPFKLRSVPSTSKELKDQTLHIRIAAVDAPENAHFGNPAQPYAKESWDWMKQLVTGKRVRVQLIRKDQYLRIVGVPYLSRFILPDKPIPLLMLKEGMGVVYESAGAEYGPWSVDYLKQLEAEARRAKKGMWGLKGKFEHPADYKKRMKIGGDEPVVTASPRTRRKKNASWLGRLLFWK
;
A
#
# COMPACT_ATOMS: atom_id res chain seq x y z
N MET A 1 18.31 -35.54 64.13
CA MET A 1 18.28 -34.33 64.97
C MET A 1 17.93 -33.15 64.09
N ARG A 2 16.78 -32.50 64.36
CA ARG A 2 16.35 -31.23 63.73
C ARG A 2 16.89 -30.08 64.59
N PRO A 3 17.23 -28.97 63.93
CA PRO A 3 16.64 -27.66 64.26
C PRO A 3 16.29 -26.92 62.94
N ASN A 4 15.65 -25.76 62.85
CA ASN A 4 14.72 -24.97 63.64
C ASN A 4 14.00 -24.05 62.62
N HIS A 5 12.81 -23.59 62.99
CA HIS A 5 12.02 -22.61 62.26
C HIS A 5 12.78 -21.30 61.97
N GLU A 6 12.51 -20.69 60.81
CA GLU A 6 12.33 -19.23 60.68
C GLU A 6 11.52 -19.00 59.40
N ALA A 7 10.47 -18.19 59.52
CA ALA A 7 9.58 -17.79 58.43
C ALA A 7 10.20 -16.63 57.66
N ASP A 8 10.05 -16.58 56.33
CA ASP A 8 9.82 -15.28 55.69
C ASP A 8 9.19 -15.34 54.29
N ARG A 9 8.43 -14.29 54.02
CA ARG A 9 7.32 -14.18 53.06
C ARG A 9 7.79 -13.92 51.63
N LEU A 10 7.00 -14.44 50.68
CA LEU A 10 7.07 -14.17 49.25
C LEU A 10 6.76 -12.70 48.92
N PRO A 11 7.52 -12.01 48.05
CA PRO A 11 7.07 -10.75 47.46
C PRO A 11 6.19 -11.01 46.22
N GLY A 12 4.98 -10.46 46.25
CA GLY A 12 4.02 -10.44 45.15
C GLY A 12 4.39 -9.48 44.00
N PRO A 13 3.65 -9.52 42.89
CA PRO A 13 3.98 -8.81 41.65
C PRO A 13 3.75 -7.29 41.78
N SER A 14 4.80 -6.53 41.48
CA SER A 14 4.81 -5.07 41.46
C SER A 14 3.90 -4.49 40.36
N SER A 15 2.97 -3.66 40.81
CA SER A 15 2.00 -2.87 40.05
C SER A 15 2.65 -1.79 39.16
N LEU A 16 2.14 -1.70 37.93
CA LEU A 16 2.34 -0.60 36.96
C LEU A 16 1.89 0.76 37.52
N PRO A 17 2.60 1.86 37.24
CA PRO A 17 2.03 3.20 37.38
C PRO A 17 1.21 3.59 36.14
N SER A 18 -0.06 3.85 36.40
CA SER A 18 -1.05 4.49 35.55
C SER A 18 -0.63 5.92 35.17
N ARG A 19 -0.41 6.15 33.87
CA ARG A 19 -0.14 7.50 33.35
C ARG A 19 -1.44 8.16 32.89
N ILE A 20 -1.73 9.25 33.57
CA ILE A 20 -2.85 10.17 33.46
C ILE A 20 -2.99 10.73 32.02
N GLY A 21 -4.24 10.82 31.58
CA GLY A 21 -4.66 11.31 30.27
C GLY A 21 -4.31 12.78 30.00
N GLY A 22 -3.86 13.05 28.78
CA GLY A 22 -3.81 14.37 28.18
C GLY A 22 -4.95 14.53 27.16
N PRO A 23 -5.43 15.77 26.92
CA PRO A 23 -6.65 16.02 26.17
C PRO A 23 -6.55 15.66 24.68
N SER A 24 -7.66 15.09 24.20
CA SER A 24 -8.01 14.81 22.81
C SER A 24 -7.77 16.03 21.91
N ARG A 25 -6.81 15.92 20.99
CA ARG A 25 -6.59 16.91 19.93
C ARG A 25 -7.45 16.49 18.73
N ALA A 26 -8.47 17.29 18.43
CA ALA A 26 -9.36 17.12 17.29
C ALA A 26 -8.59 16.96 15.96
N PRO A 27 -9.13 16.20 14.99
CA PRO A 27 -8.53 16.09 13.67
C PRO A 27 -8.55 17.44 12.94
N PRO A 28 -7.52 17.79 12.13
CA PRO A 28 -7.55 19.00 11.34
C PRO A 28 -8.71 18.96 10.33
N PRO A 29 -9.41 20.09 10.11
CA PRO A 29 -10.50 20.15 9.14
C PRO A 29 -9.99 19.94 7.71
N GLY A 30 -10.88 19.38 6.89
CA GLY A 30 -10.58 18.81 5.58
C GLY A 30 -9.88 19.74 4.60
N TYR A 31 -8.92 19.17 3.88
CA TYR A 31 -8.44 19.72 2.62
C TYR A 31 -9.51 19.47 1.56
N LEU A 32 -10.37 20.46 1.36
CA LEU A 32 -11.16 20.59 0.14
C LEU A 32 -10.19 20.86 -1.02
N LEU A 33 -10.18 19.96 -2.00
CA LEU A 33 -9.53 20.18 -3.28
C LEU A 33 -10.28 21.31 -4.01
N PRO A 34 -9.62 22.36 -4.54
CA PRO A 34 -10.27 23.24 -5.48
C PRO A 34 -10.46 22.54 -6.82
N SER A 35 -11.69 22.56 -7.31
CA SER A 35 -12.10 22.16 -8.65
C SER A 35 -11.44 23.03 -9.73
N PRO A 36 -11.11 22.48 -10.92
CA PRO A 36 -10.21 23.11 -11.87
C PRO A 36 -10.94 24.00 -12.88
N LEU A 37 -11.61 25.08 -12.45
CA LEU A 37 -12.24 26.03 -13.41
C LEU A 37 -12.30 27.51 -12.98
N GLU A 38 -11.66 27.92 -11.88
CA GLU A 38 -11.75 29.30 -11.35
C GLU A 38 -10.50 30.16 -11.62
N SER A 39 -9.69 29.84 -12.64
CA SER A 39 -8.37 30.49 -12.83
C SER A 39 -8.21 31.32 -14.10
N ILE A 40 -9.28 31.71 -14.79
CA ILE A 40 -9.17 32.37 -16.11
C ILE A 40 -9.77 33.80 -16.16
N THR A 41 -10.41 34.31 -15.10
CA THR A 41 -11.12 35.60 -15.15
C THR A 41 -10.34 36.84 -14.69
N ASN A 42 -9.08 36.72 -14.24
CA ASN A 42 -8.28 37.87 -13.79
C ASN A 42 -7.30 38.44 -14.83
N LEU A 43 -7.50 38.19 -16.13
CA LEU A 43 -6.56 38.58 -17.19
C LEU A 43 -7.17 39.31 -18.41
N LEU A 44 -8.20 40.14 -18.21
CA LEU A 44 -8.68 41.04 -19.27
C LEU A 44 -9.06 42.43 -18.71
N PRO A 45 -8.40 43.52 -19.15
CA PRO A 45 -8.90 44.86 -18.90
C PRO A 45 -10.00 45.25 -19.90
N SER A 46 -11.06 45.85 -19.37
CA SER A 46 -12.20 46.41 -20.08
C SER A 46 -11.79 47.62 -20.95
N PHE A 47 -12.19 47.58 -22.23
CA PHE A 47 -12.14 48.69 -23.16
C PHE A 47 -13.34 49.64 -22.93
N GLY A 48 -13.08 50.94 -22.81
CA GLY A 48 -14.09 52.00 -22.81
C GLY A 48 -13.63 53.17 -23.69
N SER A 49 -14.45 53.52 -24.68
CA SER A 49 -14.26 54.61 -25.66
C SER A 49 -14.91 55.94 -25.21
N PRO A 50 -14.63 57.09 -25.88
CA PRO A 50 -14.46 58.39 -25.22
C PRO A 50 -15.65 59.35 -25.38
N LYS A 51 -15.65 60.44 -24.59
CA LYS A 51 -16.37 61.69 -24.90
C LYS A 51 -15.52 62.93 -24.63
N SER A 52 -15.68 63.88 -25.55
CA SER A 52 -15.06 65.20 -25.69
C SER A 52 -15.81 66.29 -24.91
N SER A 53 -15.10 67.32 -24.43
CA SER A 53 -15.32 68.75 -24.76
C SER A 53 -14.50 69.73 -23.90
N SER A 54 -13.74 70.58 -24.61
CA SER A 54 -13.40 72.00 -24.41
C SER A 54 -12.95 72.61 -23.06
N ALA A 55 -11.64 72.97 -23.06
CA ALA A 55 -11.04 74.30 -22.83
C ALA A 55 -11.31 75.14 -21.56
N SER A 56 -10.26 75.42 -20.78
CA SER A 56 -9.61 76.76 -20.73
C SER A 56 -8.43 76.84 -19.72
N SER A 57 -7.41 77.60 -20.12
CA SER A 57 -6.35 78.30 -19.34
C SER A 57 -5.47 77.56 -18.30
N THR A 58 -4.19 77.48 -18.67
CA THR A 58 -2.95 77.32 -17.88
C THR A 58 -2.77 78.36 -16.75
N PRO A 59 -1.69 78.28 -15.92
CA PRO A 59 -0.83 77.15 -15.58
C PRO A 59 -0.64 77.00 -14.05
N THR A 60 -0.14 75.86 -13.59
CA THR A 60 0.99 75.71 -12.62
C THR A 60 0.89 74.36 -11.89
N ASN A 61 2.06 73.79 -11.64
CA ASN A 61 2.32 72.60 -10.83
C ASN A 61 1.90 71.24 -11.39
N SER A 62 2.63 70.79 -12.42
CA SER A 62 2.82 69.37 -12.67
C SER A 62 3.71 68.78 -11.59
N SER A 63 3.11 68.22 -10.54
CA SER A 63 3.74 67.18 -9.73
C SER A 63 3.84 65.91 -10.57
N SER A 64 4.91 65.81 -11.38
CA SER A 64 5.29 64.56 -12.00
C SER A 64 5.82 63.63 -10.92
N TRP A 65 5.12 62.52 -10.73
CA TRP A 65 5.71 61.33 -10.13
C TRP A 65 7.01 61.03 -10.87
N PRO A 66 8.14 60.79 -10.18
CA PRO A 66 9.34 60.38 -10.88
C PRO A 66 9.07 58.94 -11.33
N PHE A 67 8.63 58.78 -12.58
CA PHE A 67 8.95 57.58 -13.30
C PHE A 67 10.47 57.62 -13.44
N ALA A 68 11.15 57.08 -12.43
CA ALA A 68 12.54 56.67 -12.54
C ALA A 68 12.55 55.56 -13.57
N SER A 69 12.52 55.98 -14.83
CA SER A 69 13.25 55.35 -15.91
C SER A 69 14.69 55.28 -15.40
N GLY A 70 14.97 54.22 -14.64
CA GLY A 70 16.31 53.76 -14.40
C GLY A 70 16.83 53.41 -15.78
N SER A 71 17.41 54.40 -16.44
CA SER A 71 18.32 54.17 -17.55
C SER A 71 19.40 53.29 -16.97
N LYS A 72 19.26 51.97 -17.15
CA LYS A 72 20.39 51.06 -17.07
C LYS A 72 21.35 51.57 -18.13
N ASP A 73 22.32 52.35 -17.65
CA ASP A 73 23.41 52.87 -18.44
C ASP A 73 24.05 51.66 -19.14
N PRO A 74 23.89 51.48 -20.47
CA PRO A 74 24.34 50.27 -21.17
C PRO A 74 25.88 50.17 -21.22
N SER A 75 26.57 51.16 -20.65
CA SER A 75 28.02 51.30 -20.61
C SER A 75 28.68 50.72 -19.35
N LYS A 76 27.92 50.38 -18.30
CA LYS A 76 28.46 49.80 -17.05
C LYS A 76 28.13 48.31 -16.97
N PRO A 77 29.12 47.40 -16.98
CA PRO A 77 28.86 45.98 -16.81
C PRO A 77 28.11 45.77 -15.50
N SER A 78 27.08 44.93 -15.53
CA SER A 78 26.39 44.58 -14.29
C SER A 78 27.40 43.85 -13.37
N LYS A 79 27.20 43.91 -12.05
CA LYS A 79 28.05 43.15 -11.10
C LYS A 79 28.16 41.66 -11.43
N ILE A 80 27.19 41.12 -12.17
CA ILE A 80 27.16 39.75 -12.66
C ILE A 80 28.12 39.59 -13.84
N ASP A 81 28.16 40.55 -14.76
CA ASP A 81 29.07 40.56 -15.91
C ASP A 81 30.53 40.70 -15.47
N GLU A 82 30.79 41.53 -14.46
CA GLU A 82 32.12 41.70 -13.86
C GLU A 82 32.57 40.42 -13.13
N LEU A 83 31.64 39.72 -12.45
CA LEU A 83 31.89 38.43 -11.81
C LEU A 83 32.14 37.31 -12.83
N LEU A 84 31.50 37.36 -14.00
CA LEU A 84 31.67 36.40 -15.08
C LEU A 84 32.94 36.63 -15.91
N GLN A 85 33.54 37.82 -15.86
CA GLN A 85 34.82 38.10 -16.52
C GLN A 85 36.03 37.63 -15.68
N ASN A 86 35.86 37.39 -14.38
CA ASN A 86 36.92 36.89 -13.52
C ASN A 86 37.03 35.35 -13.59
N PRO A 87 38.14 34.78 -14.11
CA PRO A 87 38.27 33.34 -14.30
C PRO A 87 38.22 32.54 -12.99
N ALA A 88 38.71 33.13 -11.88
CA ALA A 88 38.63 32.48 -10.56
C ALA A 88 37.20 32.48 -10.03
N ALA A 89 36.44 33.56 -10.24
CA ALA A 89 35.04 33.63 -9.83
C ALA A 89 34.16 32.67 -10.65
N VAL A 90 34.38 32.58 -11.96
CA VAL A 90 33.72 31.58 -12.83
C VAL A 90 34.08 30.15 -12.41
N GLY A 91 35.36 29.89 -12.08
CA GLY A 91 35.80 28.59 -11.56
C GLY A 91 35.10 28.20 -10.25
N LEU A 92 34.97 29.15 -9.32
CA LEU A 92 34.29 28.90 -8.04
C LEU A 92 32.78 28.68 -8.24
N LEU A 93 32.11 29.52 -9.04
CA LEU A 93 30.68 29.40 -9.31
C LEU A 93 30.34 28.08 -10.01
N SER A 94 31.14 27.68 -11.00
CA SER A 94 30.96 26.41 -11.70
C SER A 94 31.18 25.20 -10.77
N ALA A 95 32.18 25.26 -9.87
CA ALA A 95 32.39 24.22 -8.87
C ALA A 95 31.19 24.09 -7.89
N VAL A 96 30.66 25.22 -7.40
CA VAL A 96 29.48 25.22 -6.52
C VAL A 96 28.25 24.68 -7.26
N ALA A 97 28.03 25.10 -8.51
CA ALA A 97 26.94 24.59 -9.33
C ALA A 97 27.07 23.08 -9.59
N ALA A 98 28.27 22.60 -9.90
CA ALA A 98 28.56 21.18 -10.09
C ALA A 98 28.27 20.36 -8.83
N LEU A 99 28.70 20.84 -7.66
CA LEU A 99 28.40 20.20 -6.37
C LEU A 99 26.90 20.20 -6.07
N GLY A 100 26.20 21.29 -6.36
CA GLY A 100 24.75 21.39 -6.21
C GLY A 100 24.01 20.39 -7.10
N ILE A 101 24.38 20.29 -8.36
CA ILE A 101 23.80 19.33 -9.33
C ILE A 101 24.11 17.90 -8.91
N ALA A 102 25.36 17.60 -8.55
CA ALA A 102 25.77 16.26 -8.12
C ALA A 102 25.07 15.83 -6.83
N GLY A 103 25.05 16.71 -5.82
CA GLY A 103 24.38 16.48 -4.54
C GLY A 103 22.86 16.33 -4.69
N GLY A 104 22.24 17.23 -5.45
CA GLY A 104 20.81 17.17 -5.78
C GLY A 104 20.45 15.89 -6.56
N GLY A 105 21.28 15.51 -7.54
CA GLY A 105 21.12 14.28 -8.32
C GLY A 105 21.27 13.03 -7.45
N TRP A 106 22.25 12.98 -6.57
CA TRP A 106 22.46 11.88 -5.62
C TRP A 106 21.29 11.75 -4.64
N TYR A 107 20.83 12.86 -4.06
CA TYR A 107 19.69 12.87 -3.16
C TYR A 107 18.41 12.43 -3.88
N GLY A 108 18.16 12.99 -5.07
CA GLY A 108 17.05 12.61 -5.94
C GLY A 108 17.07 11.12 -6.30
N TYR A 109 18.24 10.56 -6.60
CA TYR A 109 18.40 9.12 -6.82
C TYR A 109 18.02 8.30 -5.58
N ARG A 110 18.53 8.65 -4.40
CA ARG A 110 18.24 7.89 -3.18
C ARG A 110 16.77 7.96 -2.77
N VAL A 111 16.12 9.10 -2.98
CA VAL A 111 14.72 9.29 -2.61
C VAL A 111 13.79 8.71 -3.67
N LEU A 112 13.99 8.97 -4.96
CA LEU A 112 13.02 8.66 -6.02
C LEU A 112 13.33 7.40 -6.84
N TRP A 113 14.61 7.08 -7.03
CA TRP A 113 15.05 6.03 -7.97
C TRP A 113 15.67 4.79 -7.31
N LYS A 114 16.01 4.86 -6.02
CA LYS A 114 16.51 3.70 -5.28
C LYS A 114 15.42 2.63 -5.19
N ARG A 115 15.75 1.44 -5.71
CA ARG A 115 14.86 0.29 -5.69
C ARG A 115 14.92 -0.43 -4.34
N VAL A 116 13.77 -0.53 -3.69
CA VAL A 116 13.48 -1.50 -2.63
C VAL A 116 13.39 -2.90 -3.24
N ARG A 117 14.31 -3.81 -2.90
CA ARG A 117 14.36 -5.16 -3.51
C ARG A 117 13.47 -6.14 -2.75
N ASN A 118 13.53 -6.09 -1.43
CA ASN A 118 12.78 -6.99 -0.55
C ASN A 118 12.24 -6.23 0.68
N VAL A 119 11.54 -6.96 1.56
CA VAL A 119 10.88 -6.39 2.73
C VAL A 119 11.86 -5.90 3.80
N ASN A 120 13.13 -6.31 3.75
CA ASN A 120 14.19 -5.83 4.64
C ASN A 120 14.77 -4.49 4.17
N ASP A 121 14.66 -4.16 2.88
CA ASP A 121 15.05 -2.85 2.36
C ASP A 121 14.03 -1.74 2.68
N VAL A 122 12.85 -2.10 3.19
CA VAL A 122 11.82 -1.15 3.61
C VAL A 122 12.23 -0.56 4.96
N THR A 123 12.46 0.76 4.98
CA THR A 123 12.92 1.48 6.16
C THR A 123 11.75 1.99 7.01
N GLY A 124 11.96 2.17 8.32
CA GLY A 124 10.95 2.74 9.25
C GLY A 124 10.32 4.05 8.75
N PRO A 125 11.11 5.05 8.30
CA PRO A 125 10.58 6.30 7.77
C PRO A 125 9.69 6.13 6.52
N MET A 126 9.86 5.06 5.75
CA MET A 126 8.96 4.76 4.63
C MET A 126 7.59 4.28 5.11
N LEU A 127 7.53 3.54 6.22
CA LEU A 127 6.29 3.06 6.83
C LEU A 127 5.57 4.20 7.58
N GLU A 128 6.32 4.97 8.38
CA GLU A 128 5.80 6.13 9.12
C GLU A 128 5.15 7.16 8.20
N LYS A 129 5.79 7.46 7.05
CA LYS A 129 5.25 8.39 6.05
C LYS A 129 4.24 7.76 5.10
N GLN A 130 3.88 6.50 5.34
CA GLN A 130 3.02 5.68 4.48
C GLN A 130 3.37 5.81 3.00
N ARG A 131 4.66 5.66 2.69
CA ARG A 131 5.20 5.98 1.37
C ARG A 131 4.58 5.09 0.30
N TRP A 132 4.26 5.72 -0.83
CA TRP A 132 3.83 5.02 -2.03
C TRP A 132 5.00 4.41 -2.79
N ILE A 133 4.87 3.14 -3.15
CA ILE A 133 5.77 2.45 -4.07
C ILE A 133 5.04 2.07 -5.36
N LYS A 134 5.77 2.00 -6.47
CA LYS A 134 5.24 1.60 -7.78
C LYS A 134 5.90 0.30 -8.21
N GLY A 135 5.13 -0.69 -8.62
CA GLY A 135 5.70 -1.98 -9.02
C GLY A 135 4.85 -2.74 -10.02
N VAL A 136 5.35 -3.89 -10.44
CA VAL A 136 4.64 -4.88 -11.24
C VAL A 136 4.40 -6.11 -10.38
N VAL A 137 3.20 -6.66 -10.42
CA VAL A 137 2.89 -7.90 -9.70
C VAL A 137 3.48 -9.08 -10.47
N THR A 138 4.30 -9.87 -9.79
CA THR A 138 5.02 -10.99 -10.38
C THR A 138 4.36 -12.33 -10.11
N SER A 139 3.81 -12.51 -8.91
CA SER A 139 3.12 -13.73 -8.51
C SER A 139 2.08 -13.46 -7.44
N VAL A 140 1.07 -14.32 -7.37
CA VAL A 140 -0.02 -14.29 -6.39
C VAL A 140 0.06 -15.57 -5.58
N GLY A 141 0.22 -15.44 -4.26
CA GLY A 141 0.32 -16.58 -3.34
C GLY A 141 -1.06 -17.05 -2.90
N ASP A 142 -1.85 -16.11 -2.38
CA ASP A 142 -3.18 -16.35 -1.81
C ASP A 142 -4.20 -15.34 -2.36
N GLY A 143 -5.47 -15.46 -1.95
CA GLY A 143 -6.53 -14.55 -2.37
C GLY A 143 -6.36 -13.10 -1.91
N ASP A 144 -5.54 -12.86 -0.87
CA ASP A 144 -5.28 -11.55 -0.26
C ASP A 144 -3.78 -11.16 -0.26
N ASN A 145 -2.90 -11.97 -0.87
CA ASN A 145 -1.45 -11.79 -0.83
C ASN A 145 -0.81 -11.91 -2.22
N PHE A 146 0.10 -11.00 -2.55
CA PHE A 146 0.87 -11.07 -3.80
C PHE A 146 2.26 -10.46 -3.68
N ARG A 147 3.13 -10.80 -4.65
CA ARG A 147 4.50 -10.31 -4.73
C ARG A 147 4.63 -9.20 -5.77
N VAL A 148 5.30 -8.12 -5.38
CA VAL A 148 5.52 -6.94 -6.21
C VAL A 148 7.01 -6.74 -6.47
N PHE A 149 7.38 -6.65 -7.74
CA PHE A 149 8.68 -6.15 -8.14
C PHE A 149 8.63 -4.61 -8.20
N HIS A 150 9.39 -3.95 -7.34
CA HIS A 150 9.43 -2.49 -7.30
C HIS A 150 10.13 -1.92 -8.54
N THR A 151 9.46 -0.98 -9.20
CA THR A 151 9.86 -0.31 -10.44
C THR A 151 9.94 1.20 -10.24
N PRO A 152 10.98 1.70 -9.57
CA PRO A 152 11.12 3.14 -9.31
C PRO A 152 11.50 3.90 -10.59
N GLY A 153 11.07 5.16 -10.67
CA GLY A 153 11.42 6.06 -11.76
C GLY A 153 10.75 5.74 -13.12
N PRO A 154 11.17 6.44 -14.17
CA PRO A 154 10.57 6.33 -15.50
C PRO A 154 11.03 5.10 -16.29
N PHE A 155 12.14 4.45 -15.88
CA PHE A 155 12.86 3.50 -16.74
C PHE A 155 12.18 2.14 -16.97
N TYR A 156 11.05 1.89 -16.32
CA TYR A 156 10.28 0.65 -16.48
C TYR A 156 9.02 0.86 -17.34
N ARG A 157 8.84 2.03 -17.96
CA ARG A 157 7.64 2.39 -18.71
C ARG A 157 8.01 3.19 -19.96
N TRP A 158 7.26 2.99 -21.05
CA TRP A 158 7.37 3.84 -22.23
C TRP A 158 7.04 5.30 -21.86
N PRO A 159 7.78 6.31 -22.38
CA PRO A 159 8.76 6.24 -23.48
C PRO A 159 10.18 5.81 -23.08
N PHE A 160 10.59 5.95 -21.82
CA PHE A 160 11.98 5.74 -21.38
C PHE A 160 12.27 4.31 -20.91
N LYS A 161 11.70 3.27 -21.54
CA LYS A 161 11.78 1.88 -21.06
C LYS A 161 13.18 1.26 -21.26
N LEU A 162 14.14 1.63 -20.41
CA LEU A 162 15.52 1.13 -20.40
C LEU A 162 15.72 -0.11 -19.50
N ARG A 163 14.73 -0.46 -18.67
CA ARG A 163 14.79 -1.61 -17.75
C ARG A 163 13.60 -2.54 -17.97
N SER A 164 13.87 -3.84 -17.92
CA SER A 164 12.86 -4.90 -17.94
C SER A 164 12.54 -5.37 -16.53
N VAL A 165 11.38 -6.00 -16.37
CA VAL A 165 11.03 -6.75 -15.17
C VAL A 165 11.36 -8.22 -15.44
N PRO A 166 12.15 -8.87 -14.58
CA PRO A 166 12.48 -10.28 -14.76
C PRO A 166 11.24 -11.17 -14.58
N SER A 167 11.16 -12.24 -15.37
CA SER A 167 10.03 -13.19 -15.35
C SER A 167 10.38 -14.50 -14.65
N THR A 168 11.67 -14.81 -14.51
CA THR A 168 12.15 -16.11 -14.02
C THR A 168 12.12 -16.15 -12.49
N SER A 169 11.61 -17.24 -11.91
CA SER A 169 11.53 -17.41 -10.45
C SER A 169 12.88 -17.26 -9.74
N LYS A 170 13.98 -17.69 -10.37
CA LYS A 170 15.35 -17.57 -9.83
C LYS A 170 15.78 -16.11 -9.68
N GLU A 171 15.44 -15.26 -10.65
CA GLU A 171 15.77 -13.83 -10.65
C GLU A 171 14.87 -13.03 -9.71
N LEU A 172 13.66 -13.53 -9.46
CA LEU A 172 12.68 -12.89 -8.58
C LEU A 172 12.87 -13.21 -7.10
N LYS A 173 13.69 -14.23 -6.77
CA LYS A 173 14.03 -14.60 -5.41
C LYS A 173 14.72 -13.43 -4.70
N ASP A 174 14.17 -13.02 -3.56
CA ASP A 174 14.65 -11.88 -2.75
C ASP A 174 14.69 -10.54 -3.51
N GLN A 175 13.99 -10.45 -4.64
CA GLN A 175 13.83 -9.26 -5.48
C GLN A 175 12.37 -8.77 -5.53
N THR A 176 11.52 -9.28 -4.64
CA THR A 176 10.11 -8.90 -4.57
C THR A 176 9.69 -8.55 -3.15
N LEU A 177 8.71 -7.66 -3.07
CA LEU A 177 8.01 -7.32 -1.83
C LEU A 177 6.78 -8.20 -1.71
N HIS A 178 6.68 -8.92 -0.60
CA HIS A 178 5.47 -9.67 -0.28
C HIS A 178 4.46 -8.70 0.34
N ILE A 179 3.36 -8.43 -0.38
CA ILE A 179 2.31 -7.50 0.04
C ILE A 179 1.11 -8.29 0.54
N ARG A 180 0.69 -7.99 1.76
CA ARG A 180 -0.61 -8.37 2.32
C ARG A 180 -1.57 -7.21 2.15
N ILE A 181 -2.73 -7.47 1.58
CA ILE A 181 -3.73 -6.44 1.35
C ILE A 181 -4.34 -6.04 2.71
N ALA A 182 -4.35 -4.73 2.98
CA ALA A 182 -4.99 -4.16 4.16
C ALA A 182 -6.52 -4.24 4.06
N ALA A 183 -7.20 -4.19 5.21
CA ALA A 183 -8.66 -4.11 5.37
C ALA A 183 -9.49 -5.34 4.97
N VAL A 184 -8.95 -6.26 4.16
CA VAL A 184 -9.69 -7.39 3.60
C VAL A 184 -9.00 -8.71 3.88
N ASP A 185 -9.79 -9.77 4.06
CA ASP A 185 -9.32 -11.16 4.19
C ASP A 185 -10.03 -11.99 3.10
N ALA A 186 -9.29 -12.86 2.43
CA ALA A 186 -9.86 -13.77 1.44
C ALA A 186 -10.19 -15.12 2.08
N PRO A 187 -11.08 -15.94 1.47
CA PRO A 187 -11.28 -17.30 1.93
C PRO A 187 -9.98 -18.12 1.85
N GLU A 188 -9.68 -18.85 2.92
CA GLU A 188 -8.41 -19.59 3.06
C GLU A 188 -8.35 -20.77 2.08
N ASN A 189 -7.24 -20.87 1.36
CA ASN A 189 -6.98 -22.01 0.49
C ASN A 189 -6.51 -23.23 1.32
N ALA A 190 -6.53 -24.42 0.71
CA ALA A 190 -6.05 -25.62 1.38
C ALA A 190 -4.56 -25.48 1.73
N HIS A 191 -4.22 -25.61 3.01
CA HIS A 191 -2.85 -25.47 3.48
C HIS A 191 -2.54 -26.46 4.61
N PHE A 192 -1.41 -27.16 4.50
CA PHE A 192 -0.89 -28.09 5.51
C PHE A 192 -1.90 -29.13 6.05
N GLY A 193 -2.67 -29.75 5.15
CA GLY A 193 -3.65 -30.78 5.50
C GLY A 193 -5.03 -30.25 5.89
N ASN A 194 -5.20 -28.92 6.00
CA ASN A 194 -6.49 -28.29 6.25
C ASN A 194 -7.30 -28.15 4.94
N PRO A 195 -8.61 -28.45 4.95
CA PRO A 195 -9.44 -28.35 3.75
C PRO A 195 -9.66 -26.89 3.35
N ALA A 196 -9.64 -26.60 2.05
CA ALA A 196 -9.93 -25.25 1.55
C ALA A 196 -11.31 -24.76 2.00
N GLN A 197 -11.43 -23.47 2.28
CA GLN A 197 -12.74 -22.84 2.46
C GLN A 197 -13.51 -22.84 1.13
N PRO A 198 -14.85 -22.87 1.19
CA PRO A 198 -15.67 -22.64 0.01
C PRO A 198 -15.32 -21.31 -0.66
N TYR A 199 -15.21 -21.32 -2.00
CA TYR A 199 -14.86 -20.15 -2.82
C TYR A 199 -13.39 -19.68 -2.77
N ALA A 200 -12.51 -20.37 -2.03
CA ALA A 200 -11.10 -19.95 -1.92
C ALA A 200 -10.36 -19.99 -3.26
N LYS A 201 -10.60 -21.02 -4.08
CA LYS A 201 -9.95 -21.17 -5.38
C LYS A 201 -10.41 -20.09 -6.37
N GLU A 202 -11.71 -19.82 -6.40
CA GLU A 202 -12.33 -18.82 -7.26
C GLU A 202 -11.83 -17.41 -6.91
N SER A 203 -11.73 -17.10 -5.61
CA SER A 203 -11.14 -15.85 -5.13
C SER A 203 -9.67 -15.70 -5.54
N TRP A 204 -8.88 -16.76 -5.40
CA TRP A 204 -7.48 -16.76 -5.83
C TRP A 204 -7.34 -16.58 -7.36
N ASP A 205 -8.13 -17.31 -8.14
CA ASP A 205 -8.15 -17.20 -9.61
C ASP A 205 -8.53 -15.78 -10.04
N TRP A 206 -9.54 -15.17 -9.39
CA TRP A 206 -9.93 -13.78 -9.64
C TRP A 206 -8.80 -12.80 -9.34
N MET A 207 -8.13 -12.95 -8.18
CA MET A 207 -6.99 -12.09 -7.82
C MET A 207 -5.87 -12.23 -8.85
N LYS A 208 -5.52 -13.47 -9.22
CA LYS A 208 -4.51 -13.77 -10.23
C LYS A 208 -4.80 -13.09 -11.56
N GLN A 209 -6.04 -13.16 -12.05
CA GLN A 209 -6.45 -12.49 -13.29
C GLN A 209 -6.47 -10.95 -13.15
N LEU A 210 -6.83 -10.46 -11.96
CA LEU A 210 -6.90 -9.02 -11.71
C LEU A 210 -5.51 -8.39 -11.71
N VAL A 211 -4.50 -9.01 -11.08
CA VAL A 211 -3.24 -8.31 -10.78
C VAL A 211 -2.01 -8.82 -11.52
N THR A 212 -1.96 -10.10 -11.94
CA THR A 212 -0.73 -10.69 -12.50
C THR A 212 -0.21 -9.91 -13.71
N GLY A 213 1.07 -9.55 -13.68
CA GLY A 213 1.74 -8.78 -14.75
C GLY A 213 1.30 -7.31 -14.84
N LYS A 214 0.32 -6.88 -14.03
CA LYS A 214 -0.17 -5.49 -14.04
C LYS A 214 0.64 -4.62 -13.09
N ARG A 215 0.61 -3.31 -13.38
CA ARG A 215 1.27 -2.31 -12.53
C ARG A 215 0.38 -1.96 -11.36
N VAL A 216 0.98 -1.86 -10.19
CA VAL A 216 0.31 -1.46 -8.96
C VAL A 216 1.06 -0.33 -8.28
N ARG A 217 0.31 0.55 -7.61
CA ARG A 217 0.83 1.46 -6.61
C ARG A 217 0.42 0.94 -5.24
N VAL A 218 1.36 0.81 -4.32
CA VAL A 218 1.07 0.28 -2.98
C VAL A 218 1.45 1.34 -1.96
N GLN A 219 0.50 1.71 -1.11
CA GLN A 219 0.76 2.49 0.08
C GLN A 219 1.27 1.54 1.17
N LEU A 220 2.50 1.72 1.62
CA LEU A 220 3.08 0.88 2.68
C LEU A 220 2.55 1.35 4.03
N ILE A 221 2.02 0.44 4.86
CA ILE A 221 1.51 0.79 6.19
C ILE A 221 2.45 0.24 7.26
N ARG A 222 2.61 -1.08 7.30
CA ARG A 222 3.34 -1.76 8.38
C ARG A 222 4.04 -3.02 7.89
N LYS A 223 5.15 -3.38 8.53
CA LYS A 223 5.80 -4.69 8.38
C LYS A 223 5.23 -5.68 9.39
N ASP A 224 4.83 -6.86 8.93
CA ASP A 224 4.31 -7.92 9.80
C ASP A 224 5.43 -8.89 10.26
N GLN A 225 5.07 -9.80 11.17
CA GLN A 225 5.96 -10.83 11.71
C GLN A 225 6.40 -11.89 10.68
N TYR A 226 5.67 -12.02 9.57
CA TYR A 226 5.94 -12.98 8.50
C TYR A 226 6.77 -12.36 7.37
N LEU A 227 7.40 -11.21 7.62
CA LEU A 227 8.17 -10.45 6.64
C LEU A 227 7.35 -10.08 5.39
N ARG A 228 6.07 -9.74 5.59
CA ARG A 228 5.18 -9.12 4.61
C ARG A 228 4.98 -7.66 4.94
N ILE A 229 4.65 -6.87 3.94
CA ILE A 229 4.17 -5.51 4.14
C ILE A 229 2.66 -5.51 4.04
N VAL A 230 2.00 -5.11 5.12
CA VAL A 230 0.60 -4.70 5.09
C VAL A 230 0.53 -3.38 4.35
N GLY A 231 -0.26 -3.33 3.29
CA GLY A 231 -0.38 -2.15 2.46
C GLY A 231 -1.69 -2.05 1.72
N VAL A 232 -1.94 -0.87 1.16
CA VAL A 232 -3.14 -0.58 0.36
C VAL A 232 -2.75 -0.54 -1.11
N PRO A 233 -3.02 -1.60 -1.89
CA PRO A 233 -2.64 -1.62 -3.28
C PRO A 233 -3.74 -1.07 -4.19
N TYR A 234 -3.28 -0.35 -5.21
CA TYR A 234 -4.07 0.29 -6.24
C TYR A 234 -3.60 -0.24 -7.59
N LEU A 235 -4.53 -0.68 -8.42
CA LEU A 235 -4.26 -1.03 -9.80
C LEU A 235 -3.99 0.23 -10.60
N SER A 236 -2.74 0.37 -11.06
CA SER A 236 -2.27 1.56 -11.76
C SER A 236 -2.71 1.53 -13.22
N ARG A 237 -3.53 2.51 -13.62
CA ARG A 237 -3.97 2.66 -15.01
C ARG A 237 -3.26 3.85 -15.65
N PHE A 238 -3.06 3.77 -16.97
CA PHE A 238 -2.26 4.78 -17.65
C PHE A 238 -3.00 6.11 -17.78
N ILE A 239 -4.24 6.06 -18.23
CA ILE A 239 -5.06 7.24 -18.54
C ILE A 239 -6.18 7.43 -17.51
N LEU A 240 -6.65 6.35 -16.91
CA LEU A 240 -7.78 6.35 -15.97
C LEU A 240 -7.31 6.43 -14.51
N PRO A 241 -8.14 6.93 -13.58
CA PRO A 241 -7.79 7.02 -12.17
C PRO A 241 -7.58 5.64 -11.56
N ASP A 242 -6.58 5.45 -10.71
CA ASP A 242 -6.29 4.13 -10.17
C ASP A 242 -7.45 3.51 -9.39
N LYS A 243 -7.53 2.17 -9.41
CA LYS A 243 -8.58 1.43 -8.71
C LYS A 243 -8.01 0.77 -7.45
N PRO A 244 -8.51 1.06 -6.25
CA PRO A 244 -8.10 0.36 -5.04
C PRO A 244 -8.54 -1.10 -5.09
N ILE A 245 -7.58 -2.01 -4.95
CA ILE A 245 -7.82 -3.46 -5.00
C ILE A 245 -8.66 -3.94 -3.81
N PRO A 246 -8.46 -3.48 -2.54
CA PRO A 246 -9.30 -3.90 -1.42
C PRO A 246 -10.80 -3.65 -1.67
N LEU A 247 -11.15 -2.49 -2.24
CA LEU A 247 -12.54 -2.17 -2.55
C LEU A 247 -13.10 -3.04 -3.67
N LEU A 248 -12.28 -3.40 -4.66
CA LEU A 248 -12.70 -4.32 -5.73
C LEU A 248 -12.99 -5.72 -5.16
N MET A 249 -12.17 -6.20 -4.23
CA MET A 249 -12.39 -7.50 -3.58
C MET A 249 -13.73 -7.55 -2.84
N LEU A 250 -14.03 -6.51 -2.06
CA LEU A 250 -15.31 -6.42 -1.34
C LEU A 250 -16.49 -6.33 -2.32
N LYS A 251 -16.40 -5.46 -3.35
CA LYS A 251 -17.46 -5.26 -4.34
C LYS A 251 -17.79 -6.49 -5.17
N GLU A 252 -16.80 -7.34 -5.45
CA GLU A 252 -17.00 -8.59 -6.19
C GLU A 252 -17.27 -9.81 -5.29
N GLY A 253 -17.29 -9.62 -3.96
CA GLY A 253 -17.51 -10.72 -3.02
C GLY A 253 -16.37 -11.75 -3.01
N MET A 254 -15.14 -11.28 -3.23
CA MET A 254 -13.91 -12.10 -3.22
C MET A 254 -13.17 -12.02 -1.87
N GLY A 255 -13.56 -11.09 -1.00
CA GLY A 255 -13.07 -11.00 0.36
C GLY A 255 -14.15 -10.52 1.33
N VAL A 256 -13.84 -10.63 2.63
CA VAL A 256 -14.60 -10.05 3.74
C VAL A 256 -13.79 -8.93 4.38
N VAL A 257 -14.43 -8.06 5.17
CA VAL A 257 -13.70 -7.07 5.97
C VAL A 257 -12.92 -7.76 7.09
N TYR A 258 -11.64 -7.42 7.24
CA TYR A 258 -10.80 -7.95 8.32
C TYR A 258 -11.02 -7.17 9.63
N GLU A 259 -11.57 -7.83 10.64
CA GLU A 259 -11.98 -7.18 11.92
C GLU A 259 -11.11 -7.57 13.13
N SER A 260 -10.01 -8.30 12.94
CA SER A 260 -9.18 -8.74 14.07
C SER A 260 -8.29 -7.64 14.64
N ALA A 261 -7.79 -7.82 15.86
CA ALA A 261 -6.86 -6.90 16.51
C ALA A 261 -5.63 -6.58 15.63
N GLY A 262 -5.35 -5.29 15.45
CA GLY A 262 -4.29 -4.81 14.55
C GLY A 262 -4.68 -4.76 13.07
N ALA A 263 -5.98 -4.71 12.77
CA ALA A 263 -6.49 -4.42 11.44
C ALA A 263 -6.15 -2.98 11.01
N GLU A 264 -5.71 -2.86 9.77
CA GLU A 264 -5.39 -1.59 9.13
C GLU A 264 -6.37 -1.39 7.98
N TYR A 265 -7.12 -0.30 8.00
CA TYR A 265 -8.17 -0.04 7.01
C TYR A 265 -7.75 0.91 5.89
N GLY A 266 -6.51 1.42 5.95
CA GLY A 266 -6.00 2.40 5.00
C GLY A 266 -6.76 3.73 5.10
N PRO A 267 -7.10 4.37 3.97
CA PRO A 267 -7.77 5.67 3.97
C PRO A 267 -9.29 5.61 4.19
N TRP A 268 -9.88 4.43 4.39
CA TRP A 268 -11.34 4.26 4.48
C TRP A 268 -11.80 3.93 5.90
N SER A 269 -13.05 4.30 6.22
CA SER A 269 -13.70 3.88 7.46
C SER A 269 -14.15 2.43 7.38
N VAL A 270 -14.22 1.77 8.54
CA VAL A 270 -14.74 0.40 8.67
C VAL A 270 -16.17 0.31 8.17
N ASP A 271 -17.01 1.29 8.49
CA ASP A 271 -18.42 1.32 8.09
C ASP A 271 -18.58 1.36 6.57
N TYR A 272 -17.74 2.13 5.86
CA TYR A 272 -17.75 2.17 4.41
C TYR A 272 -17.39 0.81 3.80
N LEU A 273 -16.39 0.12 4.35
CA LEU A 273 -16.00 -1.20 3.90
C LEU A 273 -17.10 -2.24 4.16
N LYS A 274 -17.74 -2.18 5.34
CA LYS A 274 -18.89 -3.03 5.69
C LYS A 274 -20.09 -2.77 4.79
N GLN A 275 -20.32 -1.53 4.37
CA GLN A 275 -21.36 -1.20 3.41
C GLN A 275 -21.10 -1.87 2.06
N LEU A 276 -19.86 -1.82 1.54
CA LEU A 276 -19.50 -2.50 0.30
C LEU A 276 -19.68 -4.02 0.39
N GLU A 277 -19.32 -4.60 1.53
CA GLU A 277 -19.56 -6.02 1.79
C GLU A 277 -21.06 -6.34 1.80
N ALA A 278 -21.88 -5.53 2.48
CA ALA A 278 -23.32 -5.69 2.52
C ALA A 278 -23.98 -5.54 1.14
N GLU A 279 -23.47 -4.63 0.29
CA GLU A 279 -23.89 -4.51 -1.11
C GLU A 279 -23.58 -5.77 -1.92
N ALA A 280 -22.36 -6.30 -1.82
CA ALA A 280 -21.98 -7.55 -2.48
C ALA A 280 -22.80 -8.75 -1.98
N ARG A 281 -23.12 -8.77 -0.68
CA ARG A 281 -23.97 -9.79 -0.05
C ARG A 281 -25.40 -9.73 -0.57
N ARG A 282 -26.00 -8.54 -0.62
CA ARG A 282 -27.35 -8.33 -1.19
C ARG A 282 -27.41 -8.72 -2.67
N ALA A 283 -26.35 -8.40 -3.42
CA ALA A 283 -26.21 -8.77 -4.83
C ALA A 283 -25.81 -10.23 -5.06
N LYS A 284 -25.59 -11.02 -3.99
CA LYS A 284 -25.17 -12.44 -4.05
C LYS A 284 -23.93 -12.67 -4.92
N LYS A 285 -22.99 -11.72 -4.88
CA LYS A 285 -21.76 -11.76 -5.67
C LYS A 285 -20.72 -12.66 -5.00
N GLY A 286 -19.92 -13.33 -5.81
CA GLY A 286 -18.79 -14.12 -5.34
C GLY A 286 -19.19 -15.18 -4.32
N MET A 287 -18.50 -15.18 -3.17
CA MET A 287 -18.76 -16.11 -2.07
C MET A 287 -20.17 -15.98 -1.47
N TRP A 288 -20.82 -14.82 -1.62
CA TRP A 288 -22.16 -14.56 -1.09
C TRP A 288 -23.28 -15.25 -1.88
N GLY A 289 -22.98 -15.79 -3.07
CA GLY A 289 -23.90 -16.60 -3.85
C GLY A 289 -24.06 -18.04 -3.35
N LEU A 290 -23.18 -18.49 -2.44
CA LEU A 290 -23.19 -19.84 -1.90
C LEU A 290 -24.38 -20.04 -0.94
N LYS A 291 -25.28 -20.98 -1.27
CA LYS A 291 -26.42 -21.34 -0.42
C LYS A 291 -25.97 -22.08 0.85
N GLY A 292 -25.73 -21.34 1.93
CA GLY A 292 -25.52 -21.88 3.29
C GLY A 292 -24.14 -22.51 3.58
N LYS A 293 -23.18 -22.39 2.67
CA LYS A 293 -21.81 -22.90 2.84
C LYS A 293 -20.78 -21.82 3.17
N PHE A 294 -21.23 -20.57 3.37
CA PHE A 294 -20.33 -19.48 3.70
C PHE A 294 -19.84 -19.63 5.15
N GLU A 295 -18.52 -19.58 5.32
CA GLU A 295 -17.86 -19.52 6.61
C GLU A 295 -16.91 -18.33 6.59
N HIS A 296 -16.92 -17.52 7.65
CA HIS A 296 -16.03 -16.37 7.74
C HIS A 296 -14.58 -16.83 7.95
N PRO A 297 -13.58 -16.27 7.25
CA PRO A 297 -12.18 -16.69 7.36
C PRO A 297 -11.63 -16.69 8.80
N ALA A 298 -12.02 -15.71 9.61
CA ALA A 298 -11.62 -15.64 11.02
C ALA A 298 -12.17 -16.81 11.85
N ASP A 299 -13.39 -17.29 11.56
CA ASP A 299 -14.03 -18.37 12.32
C ASP A 299 -13.45 -19.72 11.92
N TYR A 300 -13.17 -19.92 10.63
CA TYR A 300 -12.40 -21.07 10.17
C TYR A 300 -11.03 -21.13 10.85
N LYS A 301 -10.29 -20.01 10.91
CA LYS A 301 -8.98 -19.93 11.59
C LYS A 301 -9.08 -20.30 13.07
N LYS A 302 -10.16 -19.89 13.76
CA LYS A 302 -10.42 -20.28 15.16
C LYS A 302 -10.72 -21.78 15.27
N ARG A 303 -11.60 -22.33 14.42
CA ARG A 303 -11.94 -23.76 14.41
C ARG A 303 -10.71 -24.64 14.20
N MET A 304 -9.84 -24.29 13.26
CA MET A 304 -8.64 -25.08 12.98
C MET A 304 -7.57 -24.96 14.07
N LYS A 305 -7.52 -23.84 14.81
CA LYS A 305 -6.65 -23.72 15.98
C LYS A 305 -7.13 -24.55 17.17
N ILE A 306 -8.45 -24.59 17.40
CA ILE A 306 -9.06 -25.35 18.51
C ILE A 306 -9.06 -26.85 18.20
N GLY A 307 -9.35 -27.24 16.96
CA GLY A 307 -9.35 -28.64 16.52
C GLY A 307 -7.96 -29.27 16.33
N GLY A 308 -6.88 -28.53 16.59
CA GLY A 308 -5.51 -29.06 16.62
C GLY A 308 -5.12 -29.74 17.94
N ASP A 309 -5.88 -29.49 19.02
CA ASP A 309 -5.62 -30.05 20.36
C ASP A 309 -6.62 -31.16 20.78
N GLU A 310 -7.61 -31.49 19.93
CA GLU A 310 -8.51 -32.61 20.17
C GLU A 310 -7.98 -33.88 19.47
N PRO A 311 -7.68 -34.97 20.19
CA PRO A 311 -7.37 -36.22 19.52
C PRO A 311 -8.59 -36.64 18.71
N VAL A 312 -8.36 -36.98 17.44
CA VAL A 312 -9.38 -37.50 16.53
C VAL A 312 -10.03 -38.74 17.14
N VAL A 313 -11.15 -38.56 17.82
CA VAL A 313 -12.00 -39.64 18.30
C VAL A 313 -12.87 -40.12 17.12
N THR A 314 -12.39 -41.21 16.54
CA THR A 314 -13.18 -42.34 16.06
C THR A 314 -13.98 -42.14 14.77
N ALA A 315 -13.29 -42.37 13.64
CA ALA A 315 -13.93 -43.06 12.52
C ALA A 315 -14.40 -44.45 13.00
N SER A 316 -15.68 -44.74 12.74
CA SER A 316 -16.40 -45.99 13.04
C SER A 316 -15.56 -47.26 12.83
N PRO A 317 -15.62 -48.26 13.75
CA PRO A 317 -14.85 -49.48 13.62
C PRO A 317 -15.31 -50.26 12.38
N ARG A 318 -14.43 -50.36 11.38
CA ARG A 318 -14.57 -51.34 10.28
C ARG A 318 -14.64 -52.73 10.90
N THR A 319 -15.81 -53.35 10.85
CA THR A 319 -16.00 -54.76 11.20
C THR A 319 -15.08 -55.62 10.34
N ARG A 320 -14.04 -56.16 10.98
CA ARG A 320 -13.10 -57.11 10.39
C ARG A 320 -13.85 -58.42 10.16
N ARG A 321 -14.35 -58.64 8.94
CA ARG A 321 -15.00 -59.88 8.52
C ARG A 321 -14.00 -61.04 8.67
N LYS A 322 -14.17 -61.87 9.71
CA LYS A 322 -13.43 -63.13 9.89
C LYS A 322 -13.77 -64.06 8.72
N LYS A 323 -12.76 -64.46 7.94
CA LYS A 323 -12.87 -65.61 7.04
C LYS A 323 -12.77 -66.86 7.91
N ASN A 324 -13.88 -67.56 8.09
CA ASN A 324 -13.88 -68.91 8.66
C ASN A 324 -13.28 -69.85 7.61
N ALA A 325 -12.12 -70.41 7.91
CA ALA A 325 -11.59 -71.57 7.19
C ALA A 325 -12.43 -72.78 7.59
N SER A 326 -13.27 -73.27 6.66
CA SER A 326 -14.01 -74.52 6.84
C SER A 326 -13.05 -75.69 6.63
N TRP A 327 -12.76 -76.36 7.73
CA TRP A 327 -12.11 -77.65 7.82
C TRP A 327 -13.09 -78.77 7.40
N LEU A 328 -13.49 -78.83 6.13
CA LEU A 328 -14.31 -79.92 5.56
C LEU A 328 -14.18 -79.92 4.03
N GLY A 329 -13.13 -80.56 3.54
CA GLY A 329 -12.84 -80.69 2.12
C GLY A 329 -11.51 -81.37 1.80
N ARG A 330 -11.04 -82.28 2.68
CA ARG A 330 -10.06 -83.29 2.32
C ARG A 330 -10.81 -84.59 2.12
N LEU A 331 -11.24 -84.85 0.89
CA LEU A 331 -11.48 -86.17 0.35
C LEU A 331 -12.00 -86.03 -1.08
N LEU A 332 -11.39 -86.81 -1.98
CA LEU A 332 -11.93 -87.34 -3.25
C LEU A 332 -11.33 -86.79 -4.57
N PHE A 333 -10.41 -87.64 -5.09
CA PHE A 333 -10.13 -88.01 -6.50
C PHE A 333 -9.50 -86.95 -7.42
N TRP A 334 -8.32 -87.14 -8.04
CA TRP A 334 -7.78 -88.23 -8.87
C TRP A 334 -8.71 -88.69 -10.00
N LYS A 335 -8.60 -88.04 -11.16
CA LYS A 335 -8.34 -88.71 -12.44
C LYS A 335 -7.81 -87.72 -13.46
#